data_AF-A0A090WP51-F1
#
_entry.id   AF-A0A090WP51-F1
#
_cell.length_a   1.000
_cell.length_b   1.000
_cell.length_c   1.000
_cell.angle_alpha   90.00
_cell.angle_beta   90.00
_cell.angle_gamma   90.00
#
_symmetry.space_group_name_H-M   'P 1'
#
loop_
_entity.id
_entity.type
_entity.pdbx_description
1 polymer ?
#
loop_
_entity_poly.entity_id
_entity_poly.type
_entity_poly.pdbx_seq_one_letter_code
_entity_poly.pdbx_strand_id
1 'polypeptide(L)' 'MTTGNAQFKLSDGSAIFLTTSIYVDRKGVVFGGKITPDEIISEPFISVGLNGDPVIKRASEWIYEKN' A
#
# COMPACT_ATOMS: atom_id res chain seq x y z
N MET A 1 -1.55 12.43 5.79
CA MET A 1 -1.96 11.15 5.18
C MET A 1 -2.63 10.31 6.25
N THR A 2 -3.61 9.52 5.86
CA THR A 2 -4.66 9.01 6.74
C THR A 2 -5.02 7.61 6.29
N THR A 3 -5.55 6.78 7.19
CA THR A 3 -5.78 5.36 6.89
C THR A 3 -7.25 4.99 6.76
N GLY A 4 -8.15 5.90 7.15
CA GLY A 4 -9.58 5.74 6.98
C GLY A 4 -10.22 7.04 6.55
N ASN A 5 -11.01 6.96 5.49
CA ASN A 5 -11.90 8.03 5.05
C ASN A 5 -13.34 7.59 5.30
N ALA A 6 -14.15 8.49 5.86
CA ALA A 6 -15.58 8.32 5.97
C ALA A 6 -16.29 9.27 5.00
N GLN A 7 -17.34 8.76 4.35
CA GLN A 7 -18.18 9.53 3.45
C GLN A 7 -19.32 10.18 4.24
N PHE A 8 -19.52 11.47 4.03
CA PHE A 8 -20.62 12.25 4.58
C PHE A 8 -21.45 12.80 3.42
N LYS A 9 -22.72 12.40 3.34
CA LYS A 9 -23.66 12.99 2.37
C LYS A 9 -24.15 14.35 2.90
N LEU A 10 -24.14 15.35 2.03
CA LEU A 10 -24.65 16.68 2.32
C LEU A 10 -26.10 16.82 1.84
N SER A 11 -26.79 17.87 2.30
CA SER A 11 -28.19 18.12 1.99
C SER A 11 -28.46 18.47 0.53
N ASP A 12 -27.43 18.91 -0.21
CA ASP A 12 -27.47 19.20 -1.65
C ASP A 12 -27.24 17.96 -2.53
N GLY A 13 -27.03 16.78 -1.92
CA GLY A 13 -26.71 15.54 -2.61
C GLY A 13 -25.22 15.32 -2.89
N SER A 14 -24.36 16.30 -2.57
CA SER A 14 -22.91 16.17 -2.65
C SER A 14 -22.37 15.22 -1.56
N ALA A 15 -21.14 14.76 -1.72
CA ALA A 15 -20.45 13.94 -0.72
C ALA A 15 -19.08 14.51 -0.35
N ILE A 16 -18.79 14.57 0.95
CA ILE A 16 -17.46 14.88 1.48
C ILE A 16 -16.83 13.58 1.98
N PHE A 17 -15.58 13.34 1.61
CA PHE A 17 -14.77 12.27 2.20
C PHE A 17 -13.81 12.90 3.21
N LEU A 18 -14.07 12.67 4.49
CA LEU A 18 -13.21 13.16 5.56
C LEU A 18 -12.33 12.05 6.08
N THR A 19 -11.10 12.41 6.39
CA THR A 19 -10.29 11.58 7.25
C THR A 19 -10.88 11.57 8.65
N THR A 20 -11.11 10.37 9.18
CA THR A 20 -11.61 10.19 10.55
C THR A 20 -10.69 9.36 11.42
N SER A 21 -9.68 8.68 10.84
CA SER A 21 -8.77 7.83 11.61
C SER A 21 -7.34 7.84 11.08
N ILE A 22 -6.40 7.61 11.99
CA ILE A 22 -4.98 7.40 11.70
C ILE A 22 -4.58 6.07 12.33
N TYR A 23 -4.03 5.14 11.56
CA TYR A 23 -3.56 3.86 12.08
C TYR A 23 -2.16 4.01 12.66
N VAL A 24 -1.87 3.11 13.59
CA VAL A 24 -0.59 3.00 14.27
C VAL A 24 -0.16 1.55 14.15
N ASP A 25 1.11 1.31 13.82
CA ASP A 25 1.63 -0.05 13.76
C ASP A 25 1.82 -0.66 15.16
N ARG A 26 2.23 -1.93 15.22
CA ARG A 26 2.44 -2.65 16.50
C ARG A 26 3.58 -2.07 17.36
N LYS A 27 4.41 -1.19 16.80
CA LYS A 27 5.52 -0.52 17.48
C LYS A 27 5.16 0.91 17.90
N GLY A 28 3.92 1.34 17.70
CA GLY A 28 3.49 2.70 18.02
C GLY A 28 3.82 3.72 16.93
N VAL A 29 4.27 3.31 15.75
CA VAL A 29 4.58 4.21 14.64
C VAL A 29 3.27 4.65 13.99
N VAL A 30 2.95 5.93 14.12
CA VAL A 30 1.78 6.54 13.50
C VAL A 30 1.97 6.56 11.99
N PHE A 31 0.95 6.10 11.25
CA PHE A 31 0.95 6.16 9.80
C PHE A 31 0.87 7.63 9.34
N GLY A 32 2.01 8.18 8.92
CA GLY A 32 2.12 9.56 8.44
C GLY A 32 2.48 9.68 6.97
N GLY A 33 2.87 8.57 6.31
CA GLY A 33 3.42 8.60 4.96
C GLY A 33 3.59 7.24 4.32
N LYS A 34 4.34 7.21 3.21
CA LYS A 34 4.65 5.98 2.48
C LYS A 34 5.47 5.04 3.39
N ILE A 35 5.15 3.75 3.36
CA ILE A 35 5.95 2.73 4.02
C ILE A 35 7.15 2.43 3.13
N THR A 36 8.34 2.39 3.73
CA THR A 36 9.55 1.96 3.03
C THR A 36 9.52 0.44 2.90
N PRO A 37 9.61 -0.12 1.68
CA PRO A 37 9.71 -1.57 1.52
C PRO A 37 11.06 -2.08 2.05
N ASP A 38 11.10 -3.35 2.45
CA ASP A 38 12.35 -3.98 2.89
C ASP A 38 13.37 -4.11 1.74
N GLU A 39 12.87 -4.27 0.52
CA GLU A 39 13.67 -4.37 -0.71
C GLU A 39 13.03 -3.49 -1.80
N ILE A 40 13.84 -2.66 -2.46
CA ILE A 40 13.41 -1.81 -3.58
C ILE A 40 13.85 -2.49 -4.88
N ILE A 41 12.88 -2.76 -5.76
CA ILE A 41 13.10 -3.32 -7.09
C ILE A 41 13.07 -2.18 -8.11
N SER A 42 14.10 -2.07 -8.94
CA SER A 42 14.31 -0.93 -9.85
C SER A 42 14.23 -1.32 -11.33
N GLU A 43 14.12 -2.62 -11.60
CA GLU A 43 13.99 -3.20 -12.92
C GLU A 43 12.67 -2.77 -13.58
N PRO A 44 12.68 -2.58 -14.91
CA PRO A 44 11.51 -2.12 -15.63
C PRO A 44 10.40 -3.16 -15.63
N PHE A 45 9.17 -2.71 -15.37
CA PHE A 45 7.96 -3.48 -15.59
C PHE A 45 7.69 -3.65 -17.09
N ILE A 46 7.43 -4.89 -17.52
CA ILE A 46 7.11 -5.23 -18.92
C ILE A 46 5.63 -5.63 -19.02
N SER A 47 5.17 -6.54 -18.16
CA SER A 47 3.80 -7.04 -18.13
C SER A 47 3.47 -7.71 -16.80
N VAL A 48 2.20 -7.73 -16.39
CA VAL A 48 1.79 -8.43 -15.15
C VAL A 48 2.09 -9.93 -15.28
N GLY A 49 2.84 -10.47 -14.33
CA GLY A 49 3.12 -11.91 -14.21
C GLY A 49 4.60 -12.22 -13.98
N LEU A 50 4.90 -13.46 -13.62
CA LEU A 50 6.21 -13.89 -13.11
C LEU A 50 7.40 -13.49 -14.01
N ASN A 51 7.23 -13.52 -15.33
CA ASN A 51 8.31 -13.27 -16.28
C ASN A 51 8.41 -11.81 -16.74
N GLY A 52 7.36 -11.00 -16.54
CA GLY A 52 7.30 -9.61 -17.00
C GLY A 52 7.25 -8.58 -15.87
N ASP A 53 7.12 -9.04 -14.63
CA ASP A 53 7.05 -8.21 -13.44
C ASP A 53 8.19 -8.60 -12.46
N PRO A 54 9.23 -7.76 -12.33
CA PRO A 54 10.37 -8.06 -11.49
C PRO A 54 10.02 -8.11 -9.99
N VAL A 55 8.96 -7.41 -9.56
CA VAL A 55 8.48 -7.45 -8.17
C VAL A 55 7.85 -8.81 -7.88
N ILE A 56 7.00 -9.32 -8.78
CA ILE A 56 6.38 -10.64 -8.64
C ILE A 56 7.44 -11.75 -8.68
N LYS A 57 8.41 -11.63 -9.59
CA LYS A 57 9.54 -12.57 -9.68
C LYS A 57 10.31 -12.64 -8.38
N ARG A 58 10.78 -11.49 -7.87
CA ARG A 58 11.58 -11.43 -6.66
C ARG A 58 10.81 -11.90 -5.42
N ALA A 59 9.53 -11.53 -5.31
CA ALA A 59 8.67 -12.01 -4.23
C ALA A 59 8.51 -13.55 -4.27
N SER A 60 8.39 -14.13 -5.46
CA SER A 60 8.27 -15.59 -5.63
C SER A 60 9.56 -16.29 -5.22
N GLU A 61 10.71 -15.81 -5.68
CA GLU A 61 12.03 -16.32 -5.28
C GLU A 61 12.19 -16.27 -3.77
N TRP A 62 11.86 -15.15 -3.12
CA TRP A 62 11.98 -14.98 -1.68
C TRP A 62 11.14 -16.00 -0.88
N ILE A 63 9.94 -16.33 -1.36
CA ILE A 63 9.08 -17.33 -0.71
C ILE A 63 9.69 -18.73 -0.81
N TYR A 64 10.27 -19.09 -1.96
CA TYR A 64 10.82 -20.43 -2.19
C TYR A 64 12.25 -20.61 -1.65
N GLU A 65 13.05 -19.56 -1.56
CA GLU A 65 14.40 -19.56 -0.94
C GLU A 65 14.36 -19.75 0.57
N LYS A 66 13.24 -19.38 1.21
CA LYS A 66 13.06 -19.46 2.67
C LYS A 66 12.53 -20.82 3.16
N ASN A 67 12.37 -21.79 2.27
CA ASN A 67 12.11 -23.20 2.59
C ASN A 67 13.37 -24.04 2.40
#